data_AF-A0A8T8KBB4-F1
#
_entry.id   AF-A0A8T8KBB4-F1
#
_cell.length_a   1.000
_cell.length_b   1.000
_cell.length_c   1.000
_cell.angle_alpha   90.00
_cell.angle_beta   90.00
_cell.angle_gamma   90.00
#
_symmetry.space_group_name_H-M   'P 1'
#
loop_
_entity.id
_entity.type
_entity.pdbx_description
1 polymer ?
#
loop_
_entity_poly.entity_id
_entity_poly.type
_entity_poly.pdbx_seq_one_letter_code
_entity_poly.pdbx_strand_id
1 'polypeptide(L)'
;MEDREQSSEELNEDKIDDSEEEIEIVEEVEDLPFAKAEVVRLMKQHLDRDKMIRERVKVEMNKFLGEVLENVCAQLNEYPYTTVEYEMLKESIYPYKNIKRINQEKERILMHLEAIKADCNALSMDVKRTLKLKEVDDEGEDDDFYEIPE
;
A
#
# COMPACT_ATOMS: atom_id res chain seq x y z
N MET A 1 -21.53 6.38 -70.50
CA MET A 1 -20.11 6.78 -70.38
C MET A 1 -19.98 7.39 -69.01
N GLU A 2 -19.32 6.84 -68.00
CA GLU A 2 -18.45 5.66 -67.77
C GLU A 2 -18.63 5.37 -66.26
N ASP A 3 -19.05 4.17 -65.87
CA ASP A 3 -18.24 3.09 -65.29
C ASP A 3 -17.66 3.31 -63.88
N ARG A 4 -18.03 2.35 -62.99
CA ARG A 4 -17.26 1.77 -61.84
C ARG A 4 -16.91 2.70 -60.65
N GLU A 5 -16.89 2.27 -59.39
CA GLU A 5 -16.82 0.95 -58.76
C GLU A 5 -17.25 1.09 -57.28
N GLN A 6 -17.88 0.04 -56.71
CA GLN A 6 -18.11 -0.13 -55.27
C GLN A 6 -16.77 -0.44 -54.56
N SER A 7 -16.54 0.05 -53.34
CA SER A 7 -15.83 -0.75 -52.33
C SER A 7 -16.04 -0.24 -50.91
N SER A 8 -16.29 -1.21 -50.04
CA SER A 8 -16.46 -1.18 -48.59
C SER A 8 -15.17 -0.84 -47.83
N GLU A 9 -15.26 -0.05 -46.76
CA GLU A 9 -14.26 -0.04 -45.69
C GLU A 9 -14.96 -0.01 -44.32
N GLU A 10 -15.38 -1.19 -43.86
CA GLU A 10 -15.39 -1.52 -42.44
C GLU A 10 -13.92 -1.60 -41.99
N LEU A 11 -13.46 -0.61 -41.24
CA LEU A 11 -12.12 -0.63 -40.65
C LEU A 11 -12.18 -1.46 -39.36
N ASN A 12 -11.77 -2.72 -39.53
CA ASN A 12 -11.48 -3.73 -38.53
C ASN A 12 -10.76 -3.20 -37.28
N GLU A 13 -11.34 -3.50 -36.12
CA GLU A 13 -10.61 -3.80 -34.89
C GLU A 13 -9.65 -4.99 -35.11
N ASP A 14 -8.60 -5.06 -34.29
CA ASP A 14 -7.60 -6.14 -34.19
C ASP A 14 -6.54 -6.23 -35.30
N LYS A 15 -5.54 -5.34 -35.16
CA LYS A 15 -4.15 -5.71 -35.43
C LYS A 15 -3.31 -5.40 -34.19
N ILE A 16 -3.35 -6.31 -33.22
CA ILE A 16 -2.28 -6.44 -32.22
C ILE A 16 -1.13 -7.09 -32.96
N ASP A 17 -0.21 -6.24 -33.40
CA ASP A 17 0.99 -6.61 -34.14
C ASP A 17 1.99 -7.27 -33.17
N ASP A 18 2.11 -8.59 -33.30
CA ASP A 18 3.15 -9.44 -32.73
C ASP A 18 4.35 -9.45 -33.70
N SER A 19 4.89 -8.27 -33.97
CA SER A 19 6.14 -8.11 -34.70
C SER A 19 7.22 -7.67 -33.71
N GLU A 20 8.23 -8.53 -33.58
CA GLU A 20 9.52 -8.22 -32.98
C GLU A 20 10.27 -7.21 -33.87
N GLU A 21 9.67 -6.04 -34.12
CA GLU A 21 10.40 -4.87 -34.57
C GLU A 21 10.96 -4.17 -33.33
N GLU A 22 12.28 -4.30 -33.16
CA GLU A 22 13.11 -3.24 -32.58
C GLU A 22 12.84 -1.96 -33.36
N ILE A 23 11.71 -1.32 -33.10
CA ILE A 23 11.59 0.11 -33.29
C ILE A 23 12.48 0.67 -32.19
N GLU A 24 13.74 0.97 -32.55
CA GLU A 24 14.53 2.00 -31.90
C GLU A 24 13.75 3.32 -32.04
N ILE A 25 12.65 3.42 -31.29
CA ILE A 25 12.24 4.69 -30.76
C ILE A 25 13.48 5.11 -29.98
N VAL A 26 14.04 6.26 -30.32
CA VAL A 26 15.10 6.93 -29.58
C VAL A 26 14.50 7.29 -28.22
N GLU A 27 14.22 6.28 -27.41
CA GLU A 27 13.89 6.39 -26.01
C GLU A 27 15.19 6.85 -25.39
N GLU A 28 15.10 7.97 -24.67
CA GLU A 28 16.11 8.37 -23.71
C GLU A 28 16.73 7.11 -23.13
N VAL A 29 18.06 6.99 -23.23
CA VAL A 29 18.79 5.94 -22.53
C VAL A 29 18.58 6.23 -21.05
N GLU A 30 17.42 5.85 -20.53
CA GLU A 30 17.13 5.84 -19.13
C GLU A 30 18.14 4.83 -18.58
N ASP A 31 19.09 5.36 -17.83
CA ASP A 31 20.15 4.57 -17.22
C ASP A 31 19.50 3.68 -16.15
N LEU A 32 19.00 2.52 -16.59
CA LEU A 32 18.28 1.60 -15.75
C LEU A 32 19.26 0.88 -14.82
N PRO A 33 18.96 0.78 -13.52
CA PRO A 33 19.89 0.22 -12.53
C PRO A 33 20.18 -1.27 -12.76
N PHE A 34 19.30 -1.99 -13.47
CA PHE A 34 19.48 -3.40 -13.79
C PHE A 34 19.29 -3.69 -15.28
N ALA A 35 19.86 -4.80 -15.75
CA ALA A 35 19.61 -5.32 -17.09
C ALA A 35 18.14 -5.73 -17.25
N LYS A 36 17.45 -5.06 -18.18
CA LYS A 36 16.01 -5.23 -18.45
C LYS A 36 15.61 -6.70 -18.71
N ALA A 37 16.42 -7.44 -19.47
CA ALA A 37 16.17 -8.84 -19.78
C ALA A 37 16.10 -9.73 -18.53
N GLU A 38 16.95 -9.48 -17.53
CA GLU A 38 17.03 -10.28 -16.31
C GLU A 38 15.82 -10.03 -15.39
N VAL A 39 15.42 -8.75 -15.26
CA VAL A 39 14.20 -8.38 -14.53
C VAL A 39 12.97 -9.02 -15.16
N VAL A 40 12.81 -8.95 -16.49
CA VAL A 40 11.69 -9.55 -17.20
C VAL A 40 11.67 -11.07 -17.05
N ARG A 41 12.83 -11.73 -17.09
CA ARG A 41 12.96 -13.17 -16.87
C ARG A 41 12.48 -13.56 -15.48
N LEU A 42 12.92 -12.86 -14.44
CA LEU A 42 12.53 -13.13 -13.06
C LEU A 42 11.03 -12.88 -12.84
N MET A 43 10.47 -11.83 -13.46
CA MET A 43 9.03 -11.56 -13.41
C MET A 43 8.22 -12.71 -14.04
N LYS A 44 8.58 -13.16 -15.25
CA LYS A 44 7.89 -14.26 -15.93
C LYS A 44 7.95 -15.59 -15.17
N GLN A 45 8.96 -15.80 -14.33
CA GLN A 45 9.06 -17.01 -13.48
C GLN A 45 8.04 -17.02 -12.33
N HIS A 46 7.57 -15.84 -11.89
CA HIS A 46 6.67 -15.71 -10.74
C HIS A 46 5.26 -15.25 -11.11
N LEU A 47 5.05 -14.81 -12.35
CA LEU A 47 3.74 -14.51 -12.91
C LEU A 47 3.12 -15.75 -13.58
N ASP A 48 1.80 -15.75 -13.69
CA ASP A 48 1.07 -16.79 -14.42
C ASP A 48 1.48 -16.77 -15.91
N ARG A 49 1.49 -17.96 -16.54
CA ARG A 49 2.04 -18.16 -17.89
C ARG A 49 1.34 -17.37 -18.99
N ASP A 50 0.09 -17.00 -18.76
CA ASP A 50 -0.80 -16.25 -19.65
C ASP A 50 -0.68 -14.72 -19.47
N LYS A 51 0.08 -14.25 -18.48
CA LYS A 51 0.21 -12.81 -18.22
C LYS A 51 1.27 -12.16 -19.11
N MET A 52 0.83 -11.18 -19.89
CA MET A 52 1.70 -10.32 -20.69
C MET A 52 2.14 -9.08 -19.90
N ILE A 53 3.42 -8.72 -19.97
CA ILE A 53 4.01 -7.58 -19.25
C ILE A 53 4.19 -6.42 -20.24
N ARG A 54 3.48 -5.32 -20.03
CA ARG A 54 3.61 -4.09 -20.83
C ARG A 54 4.95 -3.40 -20.59
N GLU A 55 5.41 -2.66 -21.58
CA GLU A 55 6.73 -2.01 -21.58
C GLU A 55 6.95 -1.08 -20.38
N ARG A 56 5.99 -0.19 -20.12
CA ARG A 56 5.99 0.71 -18.95
C ARG A 56 6.19 -0.03 -17.62
N VAL A 57 5.59 -1.21 -17.47
CA VAL A 57 5.70 -2.01 -16.23
C VAL A 57 7.11 -2.58 -16.07
N LYS A 58 7.77 -2.95 -17.16
CA LYS A 58 9.16 -3.44 -17.13
C LYS A 58 10.11 -2.35 -16.67
N VAL A 59 9.93 -1.13 -17.19
CA VAL A 59 10.73 0.05 -16.82
C VAL A 59 10.50 0.44 -15.36
N GLU A 60 9.24 0.55 -14.94
CA GLU A 60 8.88 0.94 -13.57
C GLU A 60 9.34 -0.10 -12.54
N MET A 61 9.21 -1.39 -12.85
CA MET A 61 9.74 -2.45 -11.98
C MET A 61 11.26 -2.36 -11.81
N ASN A 62 11.98 -2.03 -12.88
CA ASN A 62 13.44 -1.88 -12.84
C ASN A 62 13.85 -0.72 -11.92
N LYS A 63 13.19 0.44 -12.08
CA LYS A 63 13.40 1.60 -11.19
C LYS A 63 13.06 1.27 -9.73
N PHE A 64 11.94 0.61 -9.48
CA PHE A 64 11.53 0.21 -8.13
C PHE A 64 12.54 -0.73 -7.45
N LEU A 65 13.10 -1.70 -8.18
CA LEU A 65 14.16 -2.55 -7.63
C LEU A 65 15.39 -1.73 -7.25
N GLY A 66 15.69 -0.66 -8.01
CA GLY A 66 16.77 0.27 -7.72
C GLY A 66 16.53 1.02 -6.42
N GLU A 67 15.34 1.61 -6.27
CA GLU A 67 14.91 2.31 -5.05
C GLU A 67 14.96 1.39 -3.82
N VAL A 68 14.54 0.13 -3.94
CA VAL A 68 14.63 -0.85 -2.84
C VAL A 68 16.09 -1.08 -2.44
N LEU A 69 17.01 -1.22 -3.41
CA LEU A 69 18.43 -1.38 -3.13
C LEU A 69 19.02 -0.13 -2.46
N GLU A 70 18.69 1.06 -2.96
CA GLU A 70 19.10 2.34 -2.37
C GLU A 70 18.63 2.46 -0.91
N ASN A 71 17.39 2.09 -0.62
CA ASN A 71 16.86 2.10 0.74
C ASN A 71 17.59 1.13 1.67
N VAL A 72 17.92 -0.07 1.19
CA VAL A 72 18.72 -1.03 1.95
C VAL A 72 20.13 -0.48 2.20
N CYS A 73 20.76 0.13 1.19
CA CYS A 73 22.05 0.79 1.34
C CYS A 73 22.01 1.97 2.33
N ALA A 74 20.95 2.76 2.32
CA ALA A 74 20.75 3.85 3.27
C ALA A 74 20.67 3.33 4.71
N GLN A 75 19.94 2.23 4.95
CA GLN A 75 19.90 1.57 6.26
C GLN A 75 21.26 1.00 6.67
N LEU A 76 21.98 0.40 5.73
CA LEU A 76 23.33 -0.11 5.99
C LEU A 76 24.32 1.00 6.39
N ASN A 77 24.13 2.23 5.89
CA ASN A 77 24.94 3.39 6.26
C ASN A 77 24.65 3.90 7.69
N GLU A 78 23.56 3.48 8.33
CA GLU A 78 23.29 3.83 9.74
C GLU A 78 24.25 3.11 10.69
N TYR A 79 24.85 1.99 10.25
CA TYR A 79 25.82 1.27 11.05
C TYR A 79 27.18 2.00 11.03
N PRO A 80 27.82 2.24 12.19
CA PRO A 80 29.05 3.04 12.29
C PRO A 80 30.32 2.29 11.88
N TYR A 81 30.19 1.21 11.11
CA TYR A 81 31.29 0.32 10.72
C TYR A 81 31.67 0.52 9.26
N THR A 82 32.96 0.43 8.95
CA THR A 82 33.47 0.58 7.59
C THR A 82 33.17 -0.61 6.68
N THR A 83 32.90 -1.78 7.28
CA THR A 83 32.62 -3.03 6.57
C THR A 83 31.19 -3.45 6.88
N VAL A 84 30.44 -3.79 5.82
CA VAL A 84 29.08 -4.33 5.96
C VAL A 84 29.15 -5.83 6.20
N GLU A 85 28.60 -6.28 7.33
CA GLU A 85 28.50 -7.69 7.69
C GLU A 85 27.16 -8.30 7.29
N TYR A 86 27.11 -9.64 7.23
CA TYR A 86 25.89 -10.36 6.82
C TYR A 86 24.73 -10.12 7.79
N GLU A 87 25.01 -10.00 9.08
CA GLU A 87 24.04 -9.67 10.12
C GLU A 87 23.36 -8.31 9.84
N MET A 88 24.14 -7.30 9.43
CA MET A 88 23.62 -5.96 9.10
C MET A 88 22.72 -6.01 7.86
N LEU A 89 23.11 -6.77 6.84
CA LEU A 89 22.28 -6.98 5.65
C LEU A 89 20.99 -7.72 6.01
N LYS A 90 21.07 -8.76 6.84
CA LYS A 90 19.93 -9.57 7.25
C LYS A 90 18.88 -8.74 8.00
N GLU A 91 19.32 -7.80 8.84
CA GLU A 91 18.44 -6.85 9.51
C GLU A 91 17.82 -5.86 8.52
N SER A 92 18.62 -5.28 7.63
CA SER A 92 18.15 -4.28 6.66
C SER A 92 17.14 -4.84 5.64
N ILE A 93 17.30 -6.09 5.20
CA ILE A 93 16.34 -6.75 4.28
C ILE A 93 15.14 -7.37 5.00
N TYR A 94 15.13 -7.40 6.33
CA TYR A 94 14.09 -8.05 7.13
C TYR A 94 12.68 -7.53 6.83
N PRO A 95 12.43 -6.21 6.72
CA PRO A 95 11.09 -5.68 6.45
C PRO A 95 10.54 -6.17 5.10
N TYR A 96 11.40 -6.21 4.08
CA TYR A 96 11.02 -6.63 2.72
C TYR A 96 10.73 -8.13 2.65
N LYS A 97 11.48 -8.96 3.37
CA LYS A 97 11.24 -10.42 3.43
C LYS A 97 9.98 -10.79 4.22
N ASN A 98 9.62 -10.01 5.24
CA ASN A 98 8.56 -10.34 6.19
C ASN A 98 7.33 -9.44 6.09
N ILE A 99 7.16 -8.70 4.99
CA ILE A 99 6.11 -7.69 4.85
C ILE A 99 4.70 -8.24 5.12
N LYS A 100 4.39 -9.46 4.65
CA LYS A 100 3.10 -10.12 4.91
C LYS A 100 2.87 -10.37 6.40
N ARG A 101 3.88 -10.90 7.08
CA ARG A 101 3.82 -11.21 8.52
C ARG A 101 3.68 -9.93 9.34
N ILE A 102 4.45 -8.89 8.99
CA ILE A 102 4.41 -7.58 9.64
C ILE A 102 3.01 -6.95 9.49
N ASN A 103 2.40 -7.04 8.31
CA ASN A 103 1.07 -6.49 8.07
C ASN A 103 -0.03 -7.22 8.85
N GLN A 104 0.03 -8.55 8.91
CA GLN A 104 -0.89 -9.35 9.73
C GLN A 104 -0.76 -9.02 11.22
N GLU A 105 0.47 -8.85 11.69
CA GLU A 105 0.74 -8.49 13.08
C GLU A 105 0.27 -7.07 13.40
N LYS A 106 0.45 -6.13 12.47
CA LYS A 106 -0.10 -4.76 12.55
C LYS A 106 -1.62 -4.78 12.67
N GLU A 107 -2.32 -5.54 11.83
CA GLU A 107 -3.78 -5.67 11.87
C GLU A 107 -4.24 -6.24 13.22
N ARG A 108 -3.59 -7.32 13.68
CA ARG A 108 -3.86 -7.90 15.01
C ARG A 108 -3.71 -6.88 16.13
N ILE A 109 -2.61 -6.09 16.13
CA ILE A 109 -2.36 -5.06 17.14
C ILE A 109 -3.44 -3.97 17.10
N LEU A 110 -3.86 -3.54 15.91
CA LEU A 110 -4.93 -2.55 15.76
C LEU A 110 -6.25 -3.05 16.35
N MET A 111 -6.62 -4.31 16.08
CA MET A 111 -7.83 -4.90 16.68
C MET A 111 -7.75 -4.91 18.21
N HIS A 112 -6.58 -5.23 18.78
CA HIS A 112 -6.38 -5.19 20.24
C HIS A 112 -6.48 -3.77 20.80
N LEU A 113 -5.93 -2.77 20.10
CA LEU A 113 -6.04 -1.36 20.49
C LEU A 113 -7.50 -0.87 20.46
N GLU A 114 -8.28 -1.28 19.47
CA GLU A 114 -9.70 -0.97 19.38
C GLU A 114 -10.49 -1.59 20.53
N ALA A 115 -10.20 -2.84 20.90
CA ALA A 115 -10.80 -3.50 22.05
C ALA A 115 -10.49 -2.75 23.36
N ILE A 116 -9.22 -2.41 23.61
CA ILE A 116 -8.81 -1.64 24.80
C ILE A 116 -9.52 -0.28 24.84
N LYS A 117 -9.63 0.40 23.69
CA LYS A 117 -10.36 1.67 23.60
C LYS A 117 -11.84 1.50 23.95
N ALA A 118 -12.48 0.43 23.48
CA ALA A 118 -13.87 0.13 23.81
C ALA A 118 -14.04 -0.11 25.32
N ASP A 119 -13.11 -0.85 25.93
CA ASP A 119 -13.08 -1.09 27.38
C ASP A 119 -12.93 0.23 28.15
N CYS A 120 -11.99 1.10 27.74
CA CYS A 120 -11.82 2.42 28.33
C CYS A 120 -13.08 3.30 28.20
N ASN A 121 -13.78 3.22 27.07
CA ASN A 121 -15.03 3.95 26.86
C ASN A 121 -16.14 3.44 27.78
N ALA A 122 -16.27 2.12 27.94
CA ALA A 122 -17.23 1.51 28.86
C ALA A 122 -16.95 1.96 30.32
N LEU A 123 -15.70 1.85 30.77
CA LEU A 123 -15.24 2.34 32.07
C LEU A 123 -15.55 3.84 32.25
N SER A 124 -15.33 4.66 31.23
CA SER A 124 -15.63 6.09 31.28
C SER A 124 -17.13 6.36 31.45
N MET A 125 -18.00 5.60 30.77
CA MET A 125 -19.44 5.69 30.92
C MET A 125 -19.91 5.28 32.31
N ASP A 126 -19.32 4.21 32.87
CA ASP A 126 -19.66 3.72 34.20
C ASP A 126 -19.28 4.74 35.28
N VAL A 127 -18.09 5.34 35.21
CA VAL A 127 -17.69 6.43 36.11
C VAL A 127 -18.67 7.60 36.03
N LYS A 128 -19.04 8.04 34.82
CA LYS A 128 -20.03 9.11 34.65
C LYS A 128 -21.40 8.74 35.23
N ARG A 129 -21.83 7.48 35.10
CA ARG A 129 -23.10 6.99 35.67
C ARG A 129 -23.06 7.00 37.20
N THR A 130 -21.99 6.47 37.79
CA THR A 130 -21.84 6.42 39.25
C THR A 130 -21.73 7.81 39.87
N LEU A 131 -21.03 8.74 39.22
CA LEU A 131 -20.94 10.12 39.70
C LEU A 131 -22.29 10.86 39.59
N LYS A 132 -23.04 10.66 38.50
CA LYS A 132 -24.39 11.23 38.35
C LYS A 132 -25.39 10.70 39.37
N LEU A 133 -25.33 9.42 39.71
CA LEU A 133 -26.19 8.85 40.76
C LEU A 133 -25.88 9.45 42.14
N LYS A 134 -24.61 9.79 42.39
CA LYS A 134 -24.17 10.40 43.64
C LYS A 134 -24.65 11.84 43.85
N GLU A 135 -25.03 12.54 42.78
CA GLU A 135 -25.61 13.90 42.85
C GLU A 135 -27.13 13.88 43.09
N VAL A 136 -27.80 12.74 42.90
CA VAL A 136 -29.26 12.63 43.04
C VAL A 136 -29.68 12.07 44.41
N ASP A 137 -28.75 11.48 45.17
CA ASP A 137 -29.03 10.91 46.50
C ASP A 137 -28.95 11.95 47.65
N ASP A 138 -28.72 13.24 47.37
CA ASP A 138 -28.63 14.33 48.37
C ASP A 138 -29.76 15.38 48.28
N GLU A 139 -30.75 15.19 47.40
CA GLU A 139 -31.96 16.05 47.31
C GLU A 139 -33.22 15.31 47.77
N GLY A 140 -33.11 14.69 48.94
CA GLY A 140 -34.25 14.21 49.71
C GLY A 140 -34.30 14.91 51.05
N GLU A 141 -34.74 16.18 51.07
CA GLU A 141 -35.54 16.85 52.12
C GLU A 141 -35.44 18.38 51.97
N ASP A 142 -36.60 19.02 52.07
CA ASP A 142 -36.85 20.44 52.33
C ASP A 142 -36.57 21.47 51.22
N ASP A 143 -37.61 21.93 50.52
CA ASP A 143 -38.25 23.20 50.92
C ASP A 143 -39.47 23.54 50.04
N ASP A 144 -40.53 23.89 50.74
CA ASP A 144 -41.79 24.44 50.25
C ASP A 144 -41.63 25.75 49.46
N PHE A 145 -42.71 26.14 48.75
CA PHE A 145 -43.19 27.54 48.60
C PHE A 145 -42.59 28.38 47.43
N TYR A 146 -43.28 28.99 46.46
CA TYR A 146 -44.69 29.30 46.13
C TYR A 146 -44.82 29.51 44.61
N GLU A 147 -45.95 29.08 44.02
CA GLU A 147 -46.41 29.57 42.72
C GLU A 147 -46.77 31.07 42.83
N ILE A 148 -46.33 31.88 41.86
CA ILE A 148 -46.92 33.21 41.62
C ILE A 148 -47.60 33.15 40.24
N PRO A 149 -48.92 33.39 40.16
CA PRO A 149 -49.66 33.41 38.90
C PRO A 149 -49.43 34.71 38.11
N GLU A 150 -49.75 34.62 36.81
CA GLU A 150 -49.48 35.53 35.68
C GLU A 150 -49.61 37.05 35.89
#